data_AF-A0A350EPX6-F1
#
_entry.id   AF-A0A350EPX6-F1
#
_cell.length_a   1.000
_cell.length_b   1.000
_cell.length_c   1.000
_cell.angle_alpha   90.00
_cell.angle_beta   90.00
_cell.angle_gamma   90.00
#
_symmetry.space_group_name_H-M   'P 1'
#
loop_
_entity.id
_entity.type
_entity.pdbx_description
1 polymer ?
#
loop_
_entity_poly.entity_id
_entity_poly.type
_entity_poly.pdbx_seq_one_letter_code
_entity_poly.pdbx_strand_id
1 'polypeptide(L)'
;LRLALKAVLISPHFLFLAEPEPGEGGVHRLADVPLASKLSYFLWSSLPDEELLSLAEAGRLSDTNVYRAQIQRMLKDPKAAALGERFALQWLDLERLGE
;
A
#
# COMPACT_ATOMS: atom_id res chain seq x y z
N LEU A 1 1.34 -27.66 12.06
CA LEU A 1 1.05 -26.21 12.06
C LEU A 1 2.31 -25.33 12.03
N ARG A 2 3.27 -25.49 12.96
CA ARG A 2 4.48 -24.64 13.06
C ARG A 2 5.27 -24.49 11.76
N LEU A 3 5.46 -25.57 11.00
CA LEU A 3 6.20 -25.53 9.73
C LEU A 3 5.42 -24.78 8.63
N ALA A 4 4.10 -25.00 8.55
CA ALA A 4 3.23 -24.32 7.59
C ALA A 4 3.16 -22.81 7.87
N LEU A 5 3.01 -22.40 9.13
CA LEU A 5 3.01 -20.98 9.49
C LEU A 5 4.36 -20.32 9.17
N LYS A 6 5.48 -20.99 9.48
CA LYS A 6 6.80 -20.50 9.07
C LYS A 6 6.91 -20.34 7.56
N ALA A 7 6.41 -21.30 6.78
CA ALA A 7 6.41 -21.22 5.33
C ALA A 7 5.60 -20.03 4.80
N VAL A 8 4.44 -19.74 5.43
CA VAL A 8 3.64 -18.55 5.08
C VAL A 8 4.42 -17.26 5.39
N LEU A 9 4.98 -17.13 6.59
CA LEU A 9 5.66 -15.90 7.03
C LEU A 9 6.95 -15.59 6.27
N ILE A 10 7.60 -16.59 5.67
CA ILE A 10 8.80 -16.40 4.83
C ILE A 10 8.50 -16.38 3.33
N SER A 11 7.23 -16.56 2.94
CA SER A 11 6.84 -16.56 1.53
C SER A 11 7.01 -15.15 0.95
N PRO A 12 7.60 -14.99 -0.24
CA PRO A 12 7.63 -13.71 -0.93
C PRO A 12 6.23 -13.10 -1.12
N HIS A 13 5.22 -13.95 -1.34
CA HIS A 13 3.82 -13.52 -1.49
C HIS A 13 3.23 -12.93 -0.19
N PHE A 14 3.85 -13.19 0.96
CA PHE A 14 3.47 -12.61 2.25
C PHE A 14 4.34 -11.39 2.59
N LEU A 15 5.65 -11.48 2.32
CA LEU A 15 6.62 -10.44 2.66
C LEU A 15 6.53 -9.21 1.75
N PHE A 16 6.11 -9.39 0.49
CA PHE A 16 6.03 -8.32 -0.49
C PHE A 16 4.60 -8.06 -0.91
N LEU A 17 4.31 -6.79 -1.22
CA LEU A 17 3.15 -6.41 -2.00
C LEU A 17 3.39 -6.85 -3.45
N ALA A 18 3.09 -8.11 -3.74
CA ALA A 18 3.25 -8.67 -5.07
C ALA A 18 2.24 -8.06 -6.04
N GLU A 19 2.72 -7.36 -7.05
CA GLU A 19 1.92 -7.01 -8.21
C GLU A 19 1.93 -8.20 -9.18
N PRO A 20 0.79 -8.56 -9.78
CA PRO A 20 0.78 -9.58 -10.82
C PRO A 20 1.73 -9.16 -11.95
N GLU A 21 2.61 -10.07 -12.36
CA GLU A 21 3.54 -9.81 -13.45
C GLU A 21 2.73 -9.48 -14.72
N PRO A 22 2.94 -8.30 -15.33
CA PRO A 22 2.29 -7.98 -16.59
C PRO A 22 2.76 -8.95 -17.67
N GLY A 23 1.84 -9.49 -18.47
CA GLY A 23 2.19 -10.42 -19.55
C GLY A 23 3.02 -9.78 -20.68
N GLU A 24 3.14 -8.46 -20.70
CA GLU A 24 3.90 -7.69 -21.70
C GLU A 24 4.69 -6.56 -21.00
N GLY A 25 5.81 -6.12 -21.59
CA GLY A 25 6.54 -4.96 -21.09
C GLY A 25 5.76 -3.65 -21.27
N GLY A 26 5.97 -2.67 -20.39
CA GLY A 26 5.36 -1.34 -20.52
C GLY A 26 4.71 -0.82 -19.23
N VAL A 27 3.99 0.30 -19.36
CA VAL A 27 3.20 0.89 -18.26
C VAL A 27 1.81 0.26 -18.26
N HIS A 28 1.46 -0.40 -17.16
CA HIS A 28 0.18 -1.09 -17.00
C HIS A 28 -0.63 -0.48 -15.89
N ARG A 29 -1.95 -0.50 -16.04
CA ARG A 29 -2.87 -0.08 -14.98
C ARG A 29 -2.92 -1.17 -13.92
N LEU A 30 -2.81 -0.76 -12.66
CA LEU A 30 -3.03 -1.66 -11.54
C LEU A 30 -4.50 -2.02 -11.39
N ALA A 31 -4.76 -3.26 -11.02
CA ALA A 31 -6.05 -3.67 -10.49
C ALA A 31 -6.35 -2.92 -9.18
N ASP A 32 -7.64 -2.76 -8.88
CA ASP A 32 -8.11 -1.92 -7.79
C ASP A 32 -7.60 -2.36 -6.40
N VAL A 33 -7.50 -3.67 -6.13
CA VAL A 33 -7.00 -4.18 -4.83
C VAL A 33 -5.50 -3.87 -4.63
N PRO A 34 -4.60 -4.22 -5.57
CA PRO A 34 -3.21 -3.74 -5.53
C PRO A 34 -3.08 -2.21 -5.45
N LEU A 35 -3.97 -1.47 -6.13
CA LEU A 35 -4.01 -0.01 -6.07
C LEU A 35 -4.34 0.50 -4.65
N ALA A 36 -5.32 -0.10 -3.98
CA ALA A 36 -5.66 0.23 -2.59
C ALA A 36 -4.48 0.01 -1.64
N SER A 37 -3.82 -1.15 -1.75
CA SER A 37 -2.64 -1.45 -0.94
C SER A 37 -1.51 -0.44 -1.20
N LYS A 38 -1.19 -0.14 -2.47
CA LYS A 38 -0.17 0.88 -2.76
C LYS A 38 -0.52 2.22 -2.16
N LEU A 39 -1.77 2.66 -2.28
CA LEU A 39 -2.21 3.94 -1.75
C LEU A 39 -2.11 4.01 -0.22
N SER A 40 -2.53 2.96 0.48
CA SER A 40 -2.48 2.90 1.94
C SER A 40 -1.06 2.87 2.48
N TYR A 41 -0.18 2.07 1.88
CA TYR A 41 1.21 2.01 2.31
C TYR A 41 1.98 3.29 1.96
N PHE A 42 1.64 3.94 0.85
CA PHE A 42 2.23 5.22 0.50
C PHE A 42 1.82 6.34 1.46
N LEU A 43 0.50 6.54 1.68
CA LEU A 43 0.02 7.68 2.47
C LEU A 43 0.07 7.44 3.99
N TRP A 44 -0.20 6.21 4.43
CA TRP A 44 -0.36 5.87 5.85
C TRP A 44 0.67 4.89 6.38
N SER A 45 1.47 4.27 5.50
CA SER A 45 2.40 3.20 5.88
C SER A 45 1.73 2.05 6.64
N SER A 46 0.46 1.80 6.32
CA SER A 46 -0.37 0.78 6.92
C SER A 46 -1.20 0.06 5.87
N LEU A 47 -1.86 -1.01 6.30
CA LEU A 47 -2.90 -1.69 5.51
C LEU A 47 -4.03 -0.71 5.12
N PRO A 48 -4.74 -0.96 4.01
CA PRO A 48 -5.92 -0.19 3.63
C PRO A 48 -7.00 -0.36 4.70
N ASP A 49 -7.78 0.69 4.93
CA ASP A 49 -8.96 0.57 5.78
C ASP A 49 -10.13 -0.07 5.02
N GLU A 50 -11.18 -0.41 5.76
CA GLU A 50 -12.33 -1.13 5.23
C GLU A 50 -13.02 -0.39 4.07
N GLU A 51 -13.10 0.94 4.15
CA GLU A 51 -13.70 1.76 3.09
C GLU A 51 -12.90 1.66 1.79
N LEU A 52 -11.57 1.83 1.87
CA LEU A 52 -10.70 1.77 0.71
C LEU A 52 -10.68 0.35 0.10
N LEU A 53 -10.65 -0.68 0.95
CA LEU A 53 -10.68 -2.07 0.53
C LEU A 53 -12.01 -2.42 -0.14
N SER A 54 -13.14 -2.04 0.46
CA SER A 54 -14.48 -2.26 -0.10
C SER A 54 -14.66 -1.61 -1.47
N LEU A 55 -14.17 -0.37 -1.64
CA LEU A 55 -14.21 0.31 -2.94
C LEU A 55 -13.36 -0.41 -4.00
N ALA A 56 -12.23 -0.98 -3.58
CA ALA A 56 -11.35 -1.72 -4.46
C ALA A 56 -11.92 -3.09 -4.87
N GLU A 57 -12.48 -3.83 -3.93
CA GLU A 57 -13.17 -5.10 -4.19
C GLU A 57 -14.39 -4.91 -5.09
N ALA A 58 -15.07 -3.77 -4.98
CA ALA A 58 -16.16 -3.39 -5.87
C ALA A 58 -15.70 -2.90 -7.26
N GLY A 59 -14.39 -2.80 -7.52
CA GLY A 59 -13.84 -2.30 -8.79
C GLY A 59 -14.15 -0.82 -9.06
N ARG A 60 -14.36 -0.04 -8.00
CA ARG A 60 -14.74 1.38 -8.08
C ARG A 60 -13.60 2.34 -7.76
N LEU A 61 -12.52 1.85 -7.15
CA LEU A 61 -11.41 2.69 -6.68
C LEU A 61 -10.68 3.34 -7.85
N SER A 62 -10.64 2.69 -9.00
CA SER A 62 -9.97 3.22 -10.19
C SER A 62 -10.79 4.29 -10.94
N ASP A 63 -12.05 4.55 -10.54
CA ASP A 63 -12.78 5.73 -11.00
C ASP A 63 -12.07 7.01 -10.51
N THR A 64 -11.87 7.97 -11.42
CA THR A 64 -11.07 9.17 -11.12
C THR A 64 -11.65 10.02 -9.99
N ASN A 65 -12.98 10.11 -9.88
CA ASN A 65 -13.62 10.89 -8.83
C ASN A 65 -13.53 10.18 -7.48
N VAL A 66 -13.77 8.86 -7.47
CA VAL A 66 -13.64 8.03 -6.27
C VAL A 66 -12.20 8.05 -5.76
N TYR A 67 -11.22 7.85 -6.66
CA TYR A 67 -9.80 7.86 -6.34
C TYR A 67 -9.36 9.17 -5.69
N ARG A 68 -9.73 10.32 -6.29
CA ARG A 68 -9.40 11.64 -5.73
C ARG A 68 -10.07 11.88 -4.39
N ALA A 69 -11.33 11.48 -4.23
CA ALA A 69 -12.04 11.60 -2.96
C ALA A 69 -11.35 10.79 -1.86
N GLN A 70 -10.93 9.55 -2.15
CA GLN A 70 -10.20 8.71 -1.20
C GLN A 70 -8.84 9.29 -0.83
N ILE A 71 -8.07 9.83 -1.79
CA ILE A 71 -6.82 10.54 -1.48
C ILE A 71 -7.07 11.71 -0.52
N GLN A 72 -8.07 12.55 -0.80
CA GLN A 72 -8.38 13.72 0.04
C GLN A 72 -8.84 13.32 1.43
N ARG A 73 -9.62 12.23 1.55
CA ARG A 73 -10.02 11.66 2.85
C ARG A 73 -8.80 11.18 3.61
N MET A 74 -7.95 10.37 2.97
CA MET A 74 -6.78 9.78 3.58
C MET A 74 -5.76 10.82 4.05
N LEU A 75 -5.57 11.90 3.29
CA LEU A 75 -4.69 13.01 3.66
C LEU A 75 -5.19 13.83 4.86
N LYS A 76 -6.49 13.78 5.17
CA LYS A 76 -7.07 14.43 6.36
C LYS A 76 -7.02 13.56 7.61
N ASP A 77 -6.73 12.27 7.45
CA ASP A 77 -6.61 11.34 8.57
C ASP A 77 -5.26 11.54 9.29
N PRO A 78 -5.21 11.46 10.64
CA PRO A 78 -3.96 11.56 11.40
C PRO A 78 -2.85 10.60 10.92
N LYS A 79 -3.19 9.43 10.37
CA LYS A 79 -2.22 8.49 9.80
C LYS A 79 -1.39 9.08 8.66
N ALA A 80 -1.88 10.12 7.98
CA ALA A 80 -1.13 10.79 6.91
C ALA A 80 0.17 11.44 7.39
N ALA A 81 0.33 11.70 8.69
CA ALA A 81 1.59 12.17 9.26
C ALA A 81 2.74 11.19 8.98
N ALA A 82 2.45 9.89 8.87
CA ALA A 82 3.44 8.84 8.58
C ALA A 82 4.18 9.09 7.26
N LEU A 83 3.53 9.68 6.26
CA LEU A 83 4.17 10.01 4.99
C LEU A 83 5.33 11.01 5.19
N GLY A 84 5.07 12.08 5.94
CA GLY A 84 6.07 13.13 6.21
C GLY A 84 7.21 12.61 7.10
N GLU A 85 6.87 11.87 8.16
CA GLU A 85 7.86 11.29 9.08
C GLU A 85 8.77 10.30 8.36
N ARG A 86 8.22 9.35 7.61
CA ARG A 86 9.04 8.38 6.87
C ARG A 86 9.89 9.03 5.80
N PHE A 87 9.32 9.97 5.05
CA PHE A 87 10.10 10.70 4.05
C PHE A 87 11.28 11.42 4.69
N ALA A 88 11.08 12.11 5.82
CA ALA A 88 12.14 12.81 6.53
C ALA A 88 13.21 11.85 7.09
N LEU A 89 12.80 10.74 7.71
CA LEU A 89 13.72 9.74 8.26
C LEU A 89 14.60 9.11 7.16
N GLN A 90 14.01 8.75 6.01
CA GLN A 90 14.73 8.22 4.87
C GLN A 90 15.63 9.26 4.21
N TRP A 91 15.14 10.48 3.99
CA TRP A 91 15.90 11.55 3.35
C TRP A 91 17.13 11.96 4.16
N LEU A 92 16.99 12.01 5.48
CA LEU A 92 18.06 12.40 6.40
C LEU A 92 18.95 11.21 6.81
N ASP A 93 18.73 10.02 6.25
CA ASP A 93 19.43 8.76 6.58
C ASP A 93 19.45 8.45 8.08
N LEU A 94 18.42 8.92 8.81
CA LEU A 94 18.35 8.80 10.28
C LEU A 94 18.00 7.38 10.73
N GLU A 95 17.48 6.55 9.82
CA GLU A 95 17.22 5.12 10.07
C GLU A 95 18.51 4.37 10.44
N ARG A 96 19.68 4.84 10.00
CA ARG A 96 21.00 4.21 10.25
C ARG A 96 21.70 4.69 11.52
N LEU A 97 21.17 5.72 12.19
CA LEU A 97 21.79 6.27 13.40
C LEU A 97 21.42 5.49 14.67
N GLY A 98 20.53 4.51 14.57
CA GLY A 98 20.08 3.65 15.68
C GLY A 98 20.66 2.22 15.67
N GLU A 99 21.58 1.90 14.75
CA GLU A 99 22.35 0.64 14.73
C GLU A 99 23.71 0.77 15.43
#